data_AF-A0A7Y5XTF5-F1
#
_entry.id   AF-A0A7Y5XTF5-F1
#
_cell.length_a   1.000
_cell.length_b   1.000
_cell.length_c   1.000
_cell.angle_alpha   90.00
_cell.angle_beta   90.00
_cell.angle_gamma   90.00
#
_symmetry.space_group_name_H-M   'P 1'
#
loop_
_entity.id
_entity.type
_entity.pdbx_description
1 polymer ?
#
loop_
_entity_poly.entity_id
_entity_poly.type
_entity_poly.pdbx_seq_one_letter_code
_entity_poly.pdbx_strand_id
1 'polypeptide(L)'
;MNTSSSSHVAEQDWFTRAHVRITRPYETGTPLGTSHRFMKDEELELVQWGRAGEEVDRSTWWSGFEVDSAFIVPADDLEVLSVIEEKSPWTTS
;
A
#
# COMPACT_ATOMS: atom_id res chain seq x y z
N MET A 1 -15.88 -11.74 -22.32
CA MET A 1 -14.87 -10.64 -22.36
C MET A 1 -13.72 -11.06 -21.48
N ASN A 2 -12.50 -10.93 -22.00
CA ASN A 2 -11.29 -11.62 -21.56
C ASN A 2 -10.33 -10.61 -20.90
N THR A 3 -10.07 -10.75 -19.59
CA THR A 3 -8.88 -10.18 -18.94
C THR A 3 -8.53 -11.07 -17.75
N SER A 4 -7.77 -12.14 -17.99
CA SER A 4 -7.02 -12.80 -16.92
C SER A 4 -5.96 -11.82 -16.46
N SER A 5 -6.25 -11.01 -15.44
CA SER A 5 -5.22 -10.32 -14.68
C SER A 5 -4.30 -11.41 -14.15
N SER A 6 -3.08 -11.48 -14.68
CA SER A 6 -2.08 -12.44 -14.20
C SER A 6 -1.68 -11.98 -12.81
N SER A 7 -2.39 -12.44 -11.79
CA SER A 7 -2.00 -12.29 -10.39
C SER A 7 -0.67 -13.00 -10.22
N HIS A 8 0.38 -12.23 -9.95
CA HIS A 8 1.70 -12.81 -9.71
C HIS A 8 1.81 -13.10 -8.21
N VAL A 9 2.06 -14.36 -7.89
CA VAL A 9 2.26 -14.83 -6.51
C VAL A 9 3.68 -14.50 -6.07
N ALA A 10 3.84 -13.87 -4.91
CA ALA A 10 5.15 -13.48 -4.39
C ALA A 10 6.06 -14.71 -4.14
N GLU A 11 7.31 -14.63 -4.56
CA GLU A 11 8.32 -15.66 -4.32
C GLU A 11 8.94 -15.55 -2.92
N GLN A 12 8.89 -14.35 -2.33
CA GLN A 12 9.38 -14.05 -1.00
C GLN A 12 8.53 -12.97 -0.31
N ASP A 13 8.65 -12.87 1.01
CA ASP A 13 8.08 -11.74 1.76
C ASP A 13 8.65 -10.44 1.22
N TRP A 14 7.78 -9.46 1.01
CA TRP A 14 8.12 -8.23 0.32
C TRP A 14 7.54 -7.03 1.04
N PHE A 15 8.17 -5.88 0.84
CA PHE A 15 7.64 -4.62 1.32
C PHE A 15 8.19 -3.45 0.51
N THR A 16 7.43 -2.37 0.47
CA THR A 16 7.87 -1.07 -0.05
C THR A 16 7.45 -0.02 0.97
N ARG A 17 8.39 0.84 1.38
CA ARG A 17 8.11 2.06 2.14
C ARG A 17 8.40 3.26 1.25
N ALA A 18 7.47 4.20 1.17
CA ALA A 18 7.59 5.35 0.28
C ALA A 18 7.05 6.62 0.91
N HIS A 19 7.62 7.75 0.49
CA HIS A 19 7.03 9.06 0.67
C HIS A 19 6.02 9.29 -0.45
N VAL A 20 4.78 9.62 -0.08
CA VAL A 20 3.66 9.77 -1.01
C VAL A 20 2.98 11.11 -0.82
N ARG A 21 2.23 11.55 -1.84
CA ARG A 21 1.29 12.67 -1.77
C ARG A 21 -0.12 12.19 -2.07
N ILE A 22 -1.08 12.59 -1.24
CA ILE A 22 -2.49 12.31 -1.46
C ILE A 22 -3.03 13.18 -2.59
N THR A 23 -3.61 12.57 -3.63
CA THR A 23 -4.06 13.30 -4.84
C THR A 23 -5.51 13.74 -4.73
N ARG A 24 -6.31 13.08 -3.87
CA ARG A 24 -7.72 13.38 -3.62
C ARG A 24 -8.05 13.15 -2.14
N PRO A 25 -8.88 14.02 -1.50
CA PRO A 25 -9.27 13.79 -0.11
C PRO A 25 -9.96 12.45 0.04
N TYR A 26 -9.57 11.70 1.07
CA TYR A 26 -10.04 10.34 1.29
C TYR A 26 -10.24 10.11 2.79
N GLU A 27 -11.32 9.43 3.14
CA GLU A 27 -11.68 9.12 4.53
C GLU A 27 -11.68 7.60 4.72
N THR A 28 -11.05 7.16 5.80
CA THR A 28 -10.98 5.75 6.17
C THR A 28 -11.18 5.57 7.66
N GLY A 29 -11.64 4.38 8.04
CA GLY A 29 -11.74 3.95 9.43
C GLY A 29 -10.76 2.82 9.74
N THR A 30 -10.48 2.62 11.02
CA THR A 30 -9.89 1.38 11.54
C THR A 30 -10.99 0.46 12.09
N PRO A 31 -10.73 -0.84 12.27
CA PRO A 31 -11.67 -1.76 12.92
C PRO A 31 -12.10 -1.34 14.33
N LEU A 32 -11.29 -0.50 15.01
CA LEU A 32 -11.57 0.02 16.35
C LEU A 32 -12.50 1.25 16.35
N GLY A 33 -12.99 1.68 15.18
CA GLY A 33 -13.92 2.80 15.05
C GLY A 33 -13.26 4.18 15.00
N THR A 34 -11.93 4.24 14.91
CA THR A 34 -11.22 5.49 14.68
C THR A 34 -11.30 5.84 13.20
N SER A 35 -11.77 7.04 12.87
CA SER A 35 -11.75 7.57 11.51
C SER A 35 -10.61 8.56 11.32
N HIS A 36 -10.01 8.55 10.14
CA HIS A 36 -9.06 9.57 9.72
C HIS A 36 -9.40 10.03 8.30
N ARG A 37 -9.24 11.34 8.07
CA ARG A 37 -9.43 11.96 6.78
C ARG A 37 -8.11 12.52 6.30
N PHE A 38 -7.60 11.92 5.24
CA PHE A 38 -6.46 12.44 4.49
C PHE A 38 -6.89 13.59 3.61
N MET A 39 -6.05 14.62 3.54
CA MET A 39 -6.30 15.83 2.78
C MET A 39 -5.55 15.79 1.45
N LYS A 40 -6.09 16.48 0.44
CA LYS A 40 -5.36 16.65 -0.83
C LYS A 40 -4.04 17.36 -0.57
N ASP A 41 -2.99 16.93 -1.29
CA ASP A 41 -1.62 17.43 -1.21
C ASP A 41 -0.93 17.16 0.14
N GLU A 42 -1.57 16.40 1.04
CA GLU A 42 -0.93 15.88 2.25
C GLU A 42 0.16 14.89 1.84
N GLU A 43 1.33 15.04 2.46
CA GLU A 43 2.49 14.18 2.24
C GLU A 43 2.80 13.37 3.48
N LEU A 44 3.06 12.08 3.32
CA LEU A 44 3.27 11.14 4.40
C LEU A 44 4.05 9.90 3.95
N GLU A 45 4.54 9.13 4.92
CA GLU A 45 5.12 7.82 4.65
C GLU A 45 4.05 6.74 4.73
N LEU A 46 3.96 5.91 3.69
CA LEU A 46 3.10 4.73 3.66
C LEU A 46 3.92 3.48 3.31
N VAL A 47 3.34 2.33 3.63
CA VAL A 47 3.92 1.02 3.34
C VAL A 47 2.98 0.13 2.53
N GLN A 48 3.57 -0.67 1.64
CA GLN A 48 2.95 -1.87 1.08
C GLN A 48 3.75 -3.07 1.54
N TRP A 49 3.11 -4.21 1.71
CA TRP A 49 3.78 -5.43 2.08
C TRP A 49 2.91 -6.64 1.74
N GLY A 50 3.55 -7.80 1.65
CA GLY A 50 2.86 -9.06 1.46
C GLY A 50 3.78 -10.25 1.75
N ARG A 51 3.18 -11.43 1.81
CA ARG A 51 3.87 -12.67 2.20
C ARG A 51 4.22 -13.53 1.00
N ALA A 52 5.30 -14.30 1.12
CA ALA A 52 5.65 -15.34 0.17
C ALA A 52 4.48 -16.32 -0.03
N GLY A 53 4.19 -16.68 -1.27
CA GLY A 53 3.08 -17.59 -1.61
C GLY A 53 1.70 -16.93 -1.68
N GLU A 54 1.58 -15.62 -1.42
CA GLU A 54 0.34 -14.86 -1.62
C GLU A 54 0.42 -13.95 -2.85
N GLU A 55 -0.75 -13.54 -3.35
CA GLU A 55 -0.85 -12.60 -4.46
C GLU A 55 -0.21 -11.26 -4.08
N VAL A 56 0.59 -10.71 -4.98
CA VAL A 56 1.18 -9.38 -4.79
C VAL A 56 0.10 -8.32 -5.01
N ASP A 57 -0.51 -7.84 -3.93
CA ASP A 57 -1.42 -6.69 -3.95
C ASP A 57 -0.64 -5.37 -3.86
N ARG A 58 -0.72 -4.57 -4.93
CA ARG A 58 -0.16 -3.21 -5.01
C ARG A 58 -1.22 -2.12 -5.00
N SER A 59 -2.48 -2.47 -4.82
CA SER A 59 -3.61 -1.53 -4.82
C SER A 59 -3.80 -0.80 -3.48
N THR A 60 -3.14 -1.28 -2.42
CA THR A 60 -3.38 -0.86 -1.04
C THR A 60 -2.10 -0.33 -0.39
N TRP A 61 -2.16 0.84 0.25
CA TRP A 61 -1.07 1.43 1.03
C TRP A 61 -1.51 1.64 2.48
N TRP A 62 -0.62 1.37 3.43
CA TRP A 62 -0.92 1.38 4.87
C TRP A 62 -0.12 2.48 5.57
N SER A 63 -0.75 3.19 6.51
CA SER A 63 -0.07 4.21 7.32
C SER A 63 0.88 3.63 8.38
N GLY A 64 0.93 2.30 8.51
CA GLY A 64 1.76 1.57 9.47
C GLY A 64 1.57 0.06 9.33
N PHE A 65 2.34 -0.71 10.11
CA PHE A 65 2.29 -2.19 10.09
C PHE A 65 1.26 -2.79 11.07
N GLU A 66 0.75 -1.98 12.00
CA GLU A 66 -0.19 -2.42 13.03
C GLU A 66 -1.59 -2.53 12.45
N VAL A 67 -2.09 -3.75 12.29
CA VAL A 67 -3.36 -4.01 11.60
C VAL A 67 -4.56 -3.31 12.24
N ASP A 68 -4.56 -3.16 13.57
CA ASP A 68 -5.69 -2.58 14.31
C ASP A 68 -5.72 -1.04 14.29
N SER A 69 -4.59 -0.40 13.97
CA SER A 69 -4.40 1.06 14.06
C SER A 69 -4.04 1.71 12.71
N ALA A 70 -3.63 0.93 11.72
CA ALA A 70 -3.26 1.43 10.41
C ALA A 70 -4.48 1.90 9.61
N PHE A 71 -4.33 3.06 8.98
CA PHE A 71 -5.24 3.56 7.96
C PHE A 71 -4.77 3.07 6.60
N ILE A 72 -5.74 2.73 5.75
CA ILE A 72 -5.49 2.21 4.40
C ILE A 72 -5.83 3.30 3.39
N VAL A 73 -4.92 3.58 2.46
CA VAL A 73 -5.10 4.49 1.33
C VAL A 73 -5.06 3.71 0.02
N PRO A 74 -6.05 3.83 -0.88
CA PRO A 74 -5.98 3.24 -2.21
C PRO A 74 -4.85 3.84 -3.04
N ALA A 75 -4.17 3.00 -3.85
CA ALA A 75 -3.11 3.46 -4.74
C ALA A 75 -3.57 4.51 -5.76
N ASP A 76 -4.86 4.49 -6.14
CA ASP A 76 -5.45 5.48 -7.06
C ASP A 76 -5.64 6.88 -6.43
N ASP A 77 -5.64 6.97 -5.10
CA ASP A 77 -5.84 8.22 -4.35
C ASP A 77 -4.51 8.85 -3.86
N LEU A 78 -3.37 8.36 -4.35
CA LEU A 78 -2.04 8.87 -4.02
C LEU A 78 -1.05 8.86 -5.20
N GLU A 79 0.04 9.59 -5.04
CA GLU A 79 1.21 9.61 -5.92
C GLU A 79 2.45 9.25 -5.10
N VAL A 80 3.26 8.31 -5.57
CA VAL A 80 4.55 7.97 -4.95
C VAL A 80 5.59 9.02 -5.36
N LEU A 81 6.09 9.80 -4.40
CA LEU A 81 7.11 10.82 -4.65
C LEU A 81 8.52 10.22 -4.64
N SER A 82 8.80 9.36 -3.67
CA SER A 82 10.08 8.65 -3.58
C SER A 82 9.94 7.34 -2.80
N VAL A 83 10.62 6.30 -3.27
CA VAL A 83 10.76 5.04 -2.53
C VAL A 83 11.90 5.19 -1.53
N ILE A 84 11.61 4.94 -0.25
CA ILE A 84 12.55 5.03 0.86
C ILE A 84 13.27 3.69 1.05
N GLU A 85 12.52 2.59 0.96
CA GLU A 85 13.02 1.24 1.19
C GLU A 85 12.19 0.24 0.40
N GLU A 86 12.83 -0.76 -0.20
CA GLU A 86 12.15 -1.77 -0.98
C GLU A 86 12.82 -3.14 -0.83
N LYS A 87 11.97 -4.15 -0.64
CA LYS A 87 12.28 -5.56 -0.86
C LYS A 87 11.32 -6.09 -1.91
N SER A 88 11.87 -6.49 -3.05
CA SER A 88 11.10 -7.05 -4.17
C SER A 88 10.38 -8.35 -3.78
N PRO A 89 9.15 -8.60 -4.29
CA PRO A 89 8.48 -9.90 -4.19
C PRO A 89 9.14 -11.02 -5.00
N TRP A 90 10.06 -10.66 -5.89
CA TRP A 90 10.76 -11.60 -6.77
C TRP A 90 12.20 -11.80 -6.32
N THR A 91 12.70 -13.01 -6.50
CA THR A 91 14.12 -13.32 -6.32
C THR A 91 14.88 -12.84 -7.55
N THR A 92 15.71 -11.81 -7.40
CA THR A 92 16.61 -11.41 -8.49
C THR A 92 17.64 -12.53 -8.70
N SER A 93 17.57 -13.23 -9.83
CA SER A 93 18.53 -14.27 -10.22
C SER A 93 19.89 -13.69 -10.62
#